data_AF-A0A6A6AQM5-F1
#
_entry.id   AF-A0A6A6AQM5-F1
#
_cell.length_a   1.000
_cell.length_b   1.000
_cell.length_c   1.000
_cell.angle_alpha   90.00
_cell.angle_beta   90.00
_cell.angle_gamma   90.00
#
_symmetry.space_group_name_H-M   'P 1'
#
loop_
_entity.id
_entity.type
_entity.pdbx_description
1 polymer ?
#
loop_
_entity_poly.entity_id
_entity_poly.type
_entity_poly.pdbx_seq_one_letter_code
_entity_poly.pdbx_strand_id
1 'polypeptide(L)'
;MPFNGASPKQNVSGPDTTVRPQKSPEFNSPGSTATVLEIHTRLQDTFESDLTNSDQRGSIYVLLDPNRPELRKIGISTNVGKRQKSIQYACGLKLHLIHERTVDNYKRVEALVQDDLWNVCRPYKCQKCGTKHGEWFNVDNHLARETVDKWVKFMREEQPYDTTSKTLQPFWRHLIAVREPLFKEKSLDIDTLRMHWAHMLSPSVPIRLHYRVCMVWRFVWRFYWQVNATSAWVGVFVAFQNRLTFLFMLSSIVGVFISMYGGGDDWSPRASKSPRKSPSKEKSVPPVPY
;
A
#
# COMPACT_ATOMS: atom_id res chain seq x y z
N MET A 1 88.31 -3.15 -21.14
CA MET A 1 87.03 -3.18 -21.87
C MET A 1 86.12 -2.08 -21.33
N PRO A 2 85.91 -0.98 -22.07
CA PRO A 2 84.79 -0.06 -21.84
C PRO A 2 83.98 0.17 -23.13
N PHE A 3 82.64 0.21 -23.08
CA PHE A 3 81.83 0.79 -24.16
C PHE A 3 80.49 1.35 -23.68
N ASN A 4 80.35 2.65 -23.98
CA ASN A 4 79.23 3.59 -24.06
C ASN A 4 77.82 3.10 -24.44
N GLY A 5 76.83 3.97 -24.12
CA GLY A 5 75.61 4.19 -24.93
C GLY A 5 74.34 4.42 -24.07
N ALA A 6 74.02 5.65 -23.65
CA ALA A 6 73.25 6.67 -24.37
C ALA A 6 71.75 6.34 -24.60
N SER A 7 70.88 7.15 -23.99
CA SER A 7 69.42 7.16 -24.11
C SER A 7 68.90 7.47 -25.51
N PRO A 8 67.64 7.09 -25.80
CA PRO A 8 66.78 7.82 -26.71
C PRO A 8 65.57 8.45 -25.99
N LYS A 9 65.35 9.73 -26.27
CA LYS A 9 64.08 10.44 -26.06
C LYS A 9 63.07 9.96 -27.11
N GLN A 10 61.81 9.76 -26.71
CA GLN A 10 60.68 9.91 -27.64
C GLN A 10 59.57 10.74 -26.99
N ASN A 11 59.31 11.87 -27.64
CA ASN A 11 58.14 12.72 -27.50
C ASN A 11 56.91 11.96 -28.04
N VAL A 12 55.82 11.95 -27.27
CA VAL A 12 54.47 11.80 -27.83
C VAL A 12 53.63 12.97 -27.29
N SER A 13 53.48 13.95 -28.16
CA SER A 13 52.47 15.00 -28.13
C SER A 13 51.10 14.41 -28.46
N GLY A 14 50.14 14.54 -27.53
CA GLY A 14 48.73 14.22 -27.71
C GLY A 14 47.86 15.37 -27.19
N PRO A 15 46.74 15.70 -27.86
CA PRO A 15 46.06 16.98 -27.75
C PRO A 15 45.25 17.15 -26.47
N ASP A 16 45.41 18.34 -25.89
CA ASP A 16 44.59 18.94 -24.85
C ASP A 16 43.11 18.98 -25.30
N THR A 17 42.33 18.01 -24.83
CA THR A 17 40.87 18.07 -24.89
C THR A 17 40.40 18.37 -23.47
N THR A 18 40.25 19.66 -23.19
CA THR A 18 39.56 20.18 -22.02
C THR A 18 38.11 19.67 -22.05
N VAL A 19 37.88 18.47 -21.51
CA VAL A 19 36.54 17.95 -21.25
C VAL A 19 35.97 18.81 -20.14
N ARG A 20 35.20 19.82 -20.55
CA ARG A 20 34.28 20.57 -19.70
C ARG A 20 33.48 19.53 -18.90
N PRO A 21 33.42 19.59 -17.56
CA PRO A 21 32.55 18.70 -16.81
C PRO A 21 31.13 18.98 -17.32
N GLN A 22 30.57 18.04 -18.07
CA GLN A 22 29.14 18.02 -18.30
C GLN A 22 28.55 17.94 -16.91
N LYS A 23 27.95 19.05 -16.48
CA LYS A 23 27.14 19.14 -15.28
C LYS A 23 26.05 18.07 -15.46
N SER A 24 26.29 16.90 -14.90
CA SER A 24 25.30 15.86 -14.72
C SER A 24 24.05 16.54 -14.16
N PRO A 25 22.87 16.31 -14.73
CA PRO A 25 21.64 16.93 -14.23
C PRO A 25 21.57 16.67 -12.73
N GLU A 26 21.51 17.77 -11.99
CA GLU A 26 21.49 17.79 -10.53
C GLU A 26 20.53 16.73 -10.03
N PHE A 27 21.13 15.72 -9.39
CA PHE A 27 20.44 14.71 -8.64
C PHE A 27 19.64 15.43 -7.56
N ASN A 28 18.32 15.50 -7.73
CA ASN A 28 17.44 15.88 -6.64
C ASN A 28 17.70 14.88 -5.50
N SER A 29 18.24 15.44 -4.41
CA SER A 29 18.65 14.77 -3.19
C SER A 29 17.69 13.66 -2.73
N PRO A 30 18.22 12.62 -2.05
CA PRO A 30 17.43 11.48 -1.61
C PRO A 30 16.37 11.90 -0.59
N GLY A 31 15.13 11.45 -0.80
CA GLY A 31 14.12 11.31 0.26
C GLY A 31 13.71 12.61 0.95
N SER A 32 13.13 13.58 0.22
CA SER A 32 12.40 14.65 0.91
C SER A 32 11.27 14.02 1.74
N THR A 33 11.12 14.45 2.99
CA THR A 33 10.03 14.03 3.90
C THR A 33 8.65 14.17 3.24
N ALA A 34 8.49 15.17 2.36
CA ALA A 34 7.30 15.35 1.55
C ALA A 34 6.98 14.13 0.67
N THR A 35 7.99 13.53 0.03
CA THR A 35 7.83 12.34 -0.80
C THR A 35 7.38 11.13 0.02
N VAL A 36 7.90 10.96 1.23
CA VAL A 36 7.57 9.83 2.11
C VAL A 36 6.14 9.92 2.62
N LEU A 37 5.72 11.11 3.06
CA LEU A 37 4.34 11.34 3.47
C LEU A 37 3.37 11.16 2.31
N GLU A 38 3.72 11.64 1.11
CA GLU A 38 2.92 11.43 -0.10
C GLU A 38 2.73 9.94 -0.43
N ILE A 39 3.80 9.13 -0.39
CA ILE A 39 3.68 7.68 -0.63
C ILE A 39 2.78 7.04 0.43
N HIS A 40 2.99 7.37 1.72
CA HIS A 40 2.16 6.85 2.81
C HIS A 40 0.68 7.20 2.61
N THR A 41 0.36 8.47 2.33
CA THR A 41 -1.02 8.93 2.10
C THR A 41 -1.64 8.23 0.90
N ARG A 42 -0.91 8.06 -0.21
CA ARG A 42 -1.41 7.34 -1.39
C ARG A 42 -1.69 5.88 -1.07
N LEU A 43 -0.75 5.20 -0.40
CA LEU A 43 -0.93 3.83 0.04
C LEU A 43 -2.14 3.69 0.97
N GLN A 44 -2.28 4.58 1.95
CA GLN A 44 -3.41 4.59 2.86
C GLN A 44 -4.74 4.82 2.13
N ASP A 45 -4.83 5.85 1.29
CA ASP A 45 -6.04 6.17 0.52
C ASP A 45 -6.45 4.97 -0.36
N THR A 46 -5.49 4.40 -1.09
CA THR A 46 -5.72 3.21 -1.92
C THR A 46 -6.09 2.01 -1.06
N PHE A 47 -5.48 1.79 0.08
CA PHE A 47 -5.72 0.64 0.94
C PHE A 47 -7.08 0.69 1.65
N GLU A 48 -7.48 1.86 2.16
CA GLU A 48 -8.73 2.07 2.90
C GLU A 48 -9.96 2.18 2.00
N SER A 49 -9.80 2.52 0.72
CA SER A 49 -10.91 2.62 -0.22
C SER A 49 -11.65 1.28 -0.39
N ASP A 50 -12.96 1.31 -0.63
CA ASP A 50 -13.73 0.09 -0.85
C ASP A 50 -13.37 -0.54 -2.21
N LEU A 51 -13.47 -1.88 -2.30
CA LEU A 51 -13.29 -2.57 -3.57
C LEU A 51 -14.45 -2.25 -4.51
N THR A 52 -14.16 -2.26 -5.80
CA THR A 52 -15.15 -2.10 -6.87
C THR A 52 -15.54 -3.47 -7.41
N ASN A 53 -16.66 -3.55 -8.15
CA ASN A 53 -17.05 -4.76 -8.88
C ASN A 53 -16.01 -5.20 -9.93
N SER A 54 -15.04 -4.33 -10.23
CA SER A 54 -13.98 -4.61 -11.19
C SER A 54 -12.72 -5.20 -10.56
N ASP A 55 -12.67 -5.26 -9.22
CA ASP A 55 -11.66 -5.96 -8.42
C ASP A 55 -11.94 -7.46 -8.41
N GLN A 56 -11.72 -8.07 -9.57
CA GLN A 56 -11.83 -9.51 -9.79
C GLN A 56 -10.46 -10.18 -9.68
N ARG A 57 -10.44 -11.49 -9.93
CA ARG A 57 -9.19 -12.25 -10.09
C ARG A 57 -8.51 -11.96 -11.42
N GLY A 58 -7.19 -11.91 -11.40
CA GLY A 58 -6.37 -11.86 -12.61
C GLY A 58 -4.88 -11.95 -12.29
N SER A 59 -4.05 -11.52 -13.23
CA SER A 59 -2.59 -11.51 -13.08
C SER A 59 -2.05 -10.09 -12.97
N ILE A 60 -1.11 -9.88 -12.06
CA ILE A 60 -0.17 -8.75 -12.08
C ILE A 60 1.14 -9.22 -12.71
N TYR A 61 1.74 -8.39 -13.54
CA TYR A 61 2.95 -8.72 -14.29
C TYR A 61 3.97 -7.60 -14.25
N VAL A 62 5.23 -7.98 -14.50
CA VAL A 62 6.36 -7.07 -14.70
C VAL A 62 6.96 -7.33 -16.09
N LEU A 63 6.96 -6.30 -16.94
CA LEU A 63 7.59 -6.34 -18.26
C LEU A 63 8.85 -5.49 -18.28
N LEU A 64 9.83 -5.94 -19.05
CA LEU A 64 11.08 -5.24 -19.35
C LEU A 64 11.11 -4.88 -20.84
N ASP A 65 11.55 -3.66 -21.16
CA ASP A 65 11.99 -3.31 -22.52
C ASP A 65 13.52 -3.35 -22.58
N PRO A 66 14.15 -4.23 -23.39
CA PRO A 66 15.60 -4.27 -23.55
C PRO A 66 16.22 -2.94 -24.00
N ASN A 67 15.45 -2.09 -24.68
CA ASN A 67 15.94 -0.76 -25.10
C ASN A 67 15.94 0.26 -23.94
N ARG A 68 15.34 -0.09 -22.80
CA ARG A 68 15.23 0.73 -21.58
C ARG A 68 15.49 -0.17 -20.36
N PRO A 69 16.71 -0.71 -20.22
CA PRO A 69 17.02 -1.77 -19.26
C PRO A 69 16.83 -1.36 -17.79
N GLU A 70 16.75 -0.06 -17.50
CA GLU A 70 16.48 0.53 -16.18
C GLU A 70 14.99 0.62 -15.85
N LEU A 71 14.09 0.50 -16.84
CA LEU A 71 12.66 0.68 -16.63
C LEU A 71 11.91 -0.65 -16.55
N ARG A 72 10.96 -0.74 -15.63
CA ARG A 72 10.02 -1.85 -15.48
C ARG A 72 8.60 -1.35 -15.65
N LYS A 73 7.85 -2.01 -16.53
CA LYS A 73 6.41 -1.80 -16.62
C LYS A 73 5.72 -2.76 -15.67
N ILE A 74 4.92 -2.22 -14.76
CA ILE A 74 4.06 -3.02 -13.88
C ILE A 74 2.63 -2.83 -14.36
N GLY A 75 1.90 -3.92 -14.53
CA GLY A 75 0.49 -3.81 -14.86
C GLY A 75 -0.29 -5.08 -14.64
N ILE A 76 -1.58 -5.04 -14.97
CA ILE A 76 -2.48 -6.19 -14.82
C ILE A 76 -3.10 -6.66 -16.13
N SER A 77 -3.51 -7.94 -16.13
CA SER A 77 -4.37 -8.51 -17.16
C SER A 77 -4.98 -9.83 -16.70
N THR A 78 -6.10 -10.22 -17.32
CA THR A 78 -6.59 -11.61 -17.28
C THR A 78 -5.83 -12.52 -18.24
N ASN A 79 -5.15 -11.96 -19.26
CA ASN A 79 -4.31 -12.70 -20.20
C ASN A 79 -3.04 -11.89 -20.53
N VAL A 80 -1.97 -12.16 -19.78
CA VAL A 80 -0.71 -11.41 -19.87
C VAL A 80 -0.08 -11.51 -21.25
N GLY A 81 -0.10 -12.67 -21.91
CA GLY A 81 0.45 -12.85 -23.25
C GLY A 81 -0.24 -11.98 -24.31
N LYS A 82 -1.58 -11.94 -24.32
CA LYS A 82 -2.34 -11.05 -25.22
C LYS A 82 -2.06 -9.58 -24.91
N ARG A 83 -2.01 -9.22 -23.62
CA ARG A 83 -1.73 -7.84 -23.20
C ARG A 83 -0.32 -7.38 -23.59
N GLN A 84 0.69 -8.22 -23.40
CA GLN A 84 2.07 -7.96 -23.81
C GLN A 84 2.14 -7.69 -25.32
N LYS A 85 1.56 -8.57 -26.15
CA LYS A 85 1.51 -8.38 -27.62
C LYS A 85 0.80 -7.09 -28.02
N SER A 86 -0.32 -6.77 -27.36
CA SER A 86 -1.07 -5.53 -27.60
C SER A 86 -0.21 -4.29 -27.32
N ILE A 87 0.54 -4.27 -26.20
CA ILE A 87 1.44 -3.15 -25.87
C ILE A 87 2.60 -3.07 -26.86
N GLN A 88 3.23 -4.20 -27.21
CA GLN A 88 4.31 -4.25 -28.20
C GLN A 88 3.85 -3.65 -29.54
N TYR A 89 2.68 -4.06 -30.02
CA TYR A 89 2.09 -3.53 -31.25
C TYR A 89 1.79 -2.03 -31.16
N ALA A 90 1.01 -1.62 -30.16
CA ALA A 90 0.53 -0.25 -30.02
C ALA A 90 1.65 0.76 -29.73
N CYS A 91 2.64 0.37 -28.92
CA CYS A 91 3.71 1.26 -28.47
C CYS A 91 5.02 1.09 -29.24
N GLY A 92 5.16 0.02 -30.04
CA GLY A 92 6.37 -0.27 -30.80
C GLY A 92 7.54 -0.71 -29.92
N LEU A 93 7.26 -1.34 -28.78
CA LEU A 93 8.25 -1.79 -27.82
C LEU A 93 8.55 -3.28 -28.00
N LYS A 94 9.75 -3.71 -27.60
CA LYS A 94 10.08 -5.12 -27.46
C LYS A 94 9.99 -5.48 -25.99
N LEU A 95 8.95 -6.20 -25.58
CA LEU A 95 8.72 -6.48 -24.16
C LEU A 95 9.05 -7.93 -23.81
N HIS A 96 9.76 -8.14 -22.70
CA HIS A 96 10.01 -9.46 -22.09
C HIS A 96 9.25 -9.56 -20.77
N LEU A 97 8.59 -10.69 -20.53
CA LEU A 97 7.93 -10.97 -19.26
C LEU A 97 8.96 -11.42 -18.23
N ILE A 98 9.11 -10.67 -17.15
CA ILE A 98 10.10 -10.92 -16.09
C ILE A 98 9.45 -11.58 -14.87
N HIS A 99 8.19 -11.27 -14.62
CA HIS A 99 7.44 -11.76 -13.47
C HIS A 99 5.94 -11.76 -13.73
N GLU A 100 5.25 -12.76 -13.21
CA GLU A 100 3.79 -12.84 -13.22
C GLU A 100 3.30 -13.51 -11.93
N ARG A 101 2.20 -12.99 -11.39
CA ARG A 101 1.49 -13.56 -10.24
C ARG A 101 -0.01 -13.43 -10.43
N THR A 102 -0.73 -14.50 -10.13
CA THR A 102 -2.19 -14.49 -10.02
C THR A 102 -2.63 -14.09 -8.62
N VAL A 103 -3.64 -13.23 -8.56
CA VAL A 103 -4.16 -12.69 -7.30
C VAL A 103 -5.62 -12.27 -7.46
N ASP A 104 -6.38 -12.35 -6.37
CA ASP A 104 -7.70 -11.74 -6.27
C ASP A 104 -7.53 -10.22 -6.08
N ASN A 105 -8.54 -9.43 -6.45
CA ASN A 105 -8.48 -7.97 -6.39
C ASN A 105 -7.22 -7.39 -7.08
N TYR A 106 -6.81 -7.98 -8.20
CA TYR A 106 -5.60 -7.60 -8.95
C TYR A 106 -5.48 -6.11 -9.29
N LYS A 107 -6.59 -5.38 -9.50
CA LYS A 107 -6.56 -3.92 -9.71
C LYS A 107 -6.15 -3.18 -8.44
N ARG A 108 -6.70 -3.57 -7.28
CA ARG A 108 -6.25 -3.07 -5.99
C ARG A 108 -4.76 -3.34 -5.78
N VAL A 109 -4.31 -4.56 -6.07
CA VAL A 109 -2.88 -4.92 -5.95
C VAL A 109 -2.01 -4.07 -6.88
N GLU A 110 -2.43 -3.82 -8.12
CA GLU A 110 -1.73 -2.92 -9.04
C GLU A 110 -1.58 -1.51 -8.46
N ALA A 111 -2.68 -0.92 -7.99
CA ALA A 111 -2.68 0.42 -7.43
C ALA A 111 -1.72 0.51 -6.23
N LEU A 112 -1.77 -0.45 -5.31
CA LEU A 112 -0.89 -0.51 -4.14
C LEU A 112 0.59 -0.65 -4.53
N VAL A 113 0.90 -1.50 -5.52
CA VAL A 113 2.27 -1.64 -6.03
C VAL A 113 2.76 -0.35 -6.70
N GLN A 114 1.92 0.29 -7.51
CA GLN A 114 2.28 1.54 -8.19
C GLN A 114 2.46 2.69 -7.21
N ASP A 115 1.65 2.76 -6.16
CA ASP A 115 1.78 3.75 -5.08
C ASP A 115 3.04 3.55 -4.26
N ASP A 116 3.41 2.30 -3.92
CA ASP A 116 4.64 1.95 -3.19
C ASP A 116 5.93 2.27 -3.98
N LEU A 117 5.82 2.33 -5.30
CA LEU A 117 6.90 2.66 -6.23
C LEU A 117 6.76 4.06 -6.83
N TRP A 118 5.86 4.90 -6.31
CA TRP A 118 5.53 6.19 -6.91
C TRP A 118 6.76 7.11 -7.07
N ASN A 119 7.66 7.13 -6.09
CA ASN A 119 8.88 7.96 -6.12
C ASN A 119 9.83 7.62 -7.29
N VAL A 120 9.79 6.38 -7.75
CA VAL A 120 10.61 5.87 -8.86
C VAL A 120 9.80 5.74 -10.15
N CYS A 121 8.55 6.21 -10.17
CA CYS A 121 7.76 6.30 -11.40
C CYS A 121 8.41 7.27 -12.40
N ARG A 122 8.47 6.84 -13.66
CA ARG A 122 9.02 7.59 -14.79
C ARG A 122 7.99 7.65 -15.92
N PRO A 123 6.97 8.51 -15.78
CA PRO A 123 5.96 8.62 -16.80
C PRO A 123 6.54 9.21 -18.09
N TYR A 124 6.16 8.67 -19.24
CA TYR A 124 6.59 9.18 -20.53
C TYR A 124 5.44 9.25 -21.55
N LYS A 125 5.54 10.18 -22.50
CA LYS A 125 4.62 10.28 -23.63
C LYS A 125 5.10 9.38 -24.76
N CYS A 126 4.31 8.38 -25.14
CA CYS A 126 4.65 7.50 -26.25
C CYS A 126 4.40 8.22 -27.58
N GLN A 127 5.40 8.22 -28.46
CA GLN A 127 5.28 8.83 -29.78
C GLN A 127 4.40 7.99 -30.73
N LYS A 128 4.32 6.67 -30.52
CA LYS A 128 3.56 5.78 -31.39
C LYS A 128 2.06 5.78 -31.08
N CYS A 129 1.68 5.65 -29.81
CA CYS A 129 0.27 5.61 -29.40
C CYS A 129 -0.27 6.96 -28.87
N GLY A 130 0.57 7.99 -28.80
CA GLY A 130 0.21 9.34 -28.32
C GLY A 130 -0.10 9.45 -26.83
N THR A 131 -0.17 8.34 -26.10
CA THR A 131 -0.62 8.27 -24.70
C THR A 131 0.54 8.51 -23.72
N LYS A 132 0.25 9.13 -22.57
CA LYS A 132 1.18 9.22 -21.43
C LYS A 132 1.09 7.95 -20.61
N HIS A 133 2.16 7.15 -20.56
CA HIS A 133 2.25 5.97 -19.71
C HIS A 133 2.76 6.36 -18.33
N GLY A 134 2.00 6.06 -17.27
CA GLY A 134 2.38 6.30 -15.86
C GLY A 134 2.77 5.04 -15.08
N GLU A 135 2.99 3.95 -15.81
CA GLU A 135 3.09 2.57 -15.31
C GLU A 135 4.51 2.00 -15.47
N TRP A 136 5.50 2.90 -15.62
CA TRP A 136 6.91 2.56 -15.80
C TRP A 136 7.73 3.11 -14.64
N PHE A 137 8.61 2.27 -14.10
CA PHE A 137 9.34 2.53 -12.86
C PHE A 137 10.83 2.30 -13.09
N ASN A 138 11.68 3.22 -12.61
CA ASN A 138 13.13 3.07 -12.63
C ASN A 138 13.59 2.24 -11.43
N VAL A 139 13.51 0.92 -11.58
CA VAL A 139 13.82 -0.07 -10.55
C VAL A 139 14.45 -1.30 -11.21
N ASP A 140 15.27 -2.02 -10.46
CA ASP A 140 15.80 -3.30 -10.93
C ASP A 140 14.73 -4.42 -10.91
N ASN A 141 15.11 -5.60 -11.42
CA ASN A 141 14.23 -6.77 -11.42
C ASN A 141 13.88 -7.25 -10.02
N HIS A 142 14.79 -7.10 -9.05
CA HIS A 142 14.63 -7.63 -7.71
C HIS A 142 13.56 -6.83 -6.97
N LEU A 143 13.72 -5.51 -6.87
CA LEU A 143 12.78 -4.63 -6.18
C LEU A 143 11.39 -4.69 -6.81
N ALA A 144 11.28 -4.73 -8.14
CA ALA A 144 9.98 -4.86 -8.81
C ALA A 144 9.26 -6.17 -8.44
N ARG A 145 9.99 -7.29 -8.40
CA ARG A 145 9.44 -8.61 -8.01
C ARG A 145 9.05 -8.63 -6.54
N GLU A 146 9.93 -8.14 -5.67
CA GLU A 146 9.72 -8.10 -4.23
C GLU A 146 8.49 -7.27 -3.87
N THR A 147 8.34 -6.08 -4.46
CA THR A 147 7.15 -5.25 -4.23
C THR A 147 5.86 -5.94 -4.70
N VAL A 148 5.87 -6.55 -5.89
CA VAL A 148 4.71 -7.30 -6.39
C VAL A 148 4.39 -8.48 -5.46
N ASP A 149 5.39 -9.28 -5.10
CA ASP A 149 5.20 -10.47 -4.26
C ASP A 149 4.73 -10.09 -2.85
N LYS A 150 5.23 -8.98 -2.28
CA LYS A 150 4.77 -8.43 -0.99
C LYS A 150 3.26 -8.17 -0.99
N TRP A 151 2.76 -7.43 -1.97
CA TRP A 151 1.34 -7.07 -2.04
C TRP A 151 0.44 -8.24 -2.46
N VAL A 152 0.92 -9.12 -3.35
CA VAL A 152 0.22 -10.35 -3.72
C VAL A 152 0.09 -11.29 -2.52
N LYS A 153 1.17 -11.50 -1.77
CA LYS A 153 1.19 -12.33 -0.58
C LYS A 153 0.20 -11.82 0.45
N PHE A 154 0.26 -10.52 0.75
CA PHE A 154 -0.68 -9.86 1.63
C PHE A 154 -2.15 -10.09 1.20
N MET A 155 -2.49 -9.78 -0.06
CA MET A 155 -3.87 -9.93 -0.53
C MET A 155 -4.37 -11.38 -0.43
N ARG A 156 -3.49 -12.36 -0.69
CA ARG A 156 -3.82 -13.78 -0.68
C ARG A 156 -3.95 -14.35 0.74
N GLU A 157 -2.98 -14.07 1.60
CA GLU A 157 -2.88 -14.67 2.93
C GLU A 157 -3.79 -13.97 3.95
N GLU A 158 -3.91 -12.64 3.84
CA GLU A 158 -4.61 -11.84 4.83
C GLU A 158 -6.06 -11.54 4.48
N GLN A 159 -6.43 -11.66 3.19
CA GLN A 159 -7.77 -11.38 2.68
C GLN A 159 -8.40 -10.12 3.33
N PRO A 160 -7.74 -8.95 3.18
CA PRO A 160 -7.99 -7.80 4.04
C PRO A 160 -9.33 -7.12 3.83
N TYR A 161 -10.05 -7.48 2.77
CA TYR A 161 -11.36 -6.94 2.42
C TYR A 161 -12.43 -8.00 2.67
N ASP A 162 -13.58 -7.57 3.17
CA ASP A 162 -14.75 -8.42 3.29
C ASP A 162 -15.30 -8.77 1.90
N THR A 163 -15.64 -10.04 1.69
CA THR A 163 -16.10 -10.54 0.39
C THR A 163 -17.46 -9.97 -0.03
N THR A 164 -18.30 -9.65 0.95
CA THR A 164 -19.70 -9.23 0.77
C THR A 164 -19.81 -7.71 0.76
N SER A 165 -19.34 -7.03 1.80
CA SER A 165 -19.39 -5.57 1.90
C SER A 165 -18.36 -4.88 1.01
N LYS A 166 -17.34 -5.61 0.51
CA LYS A 166 -16.22 -5.06 -0.28
C LYS A 166 -15.40 -4.01 0.47
N THR A 167 -15.57 -3.92 1.78
CA THR A 167 -14.91 -2.91 2.62
C THR A 167 -13.70 -3.51 3.34
N LEU A 168 -12.74 -2.65 3.68
CA LEU A 168 -11.57 -3.06 4.45
C LEU A 168 -11.99 -3.57 5.85
N GLN A 169 -11.49 -4.74 6.27
CA GLN A 169 -11.85 -5.31 7.56
C GLN A 169 -11.44 -4.38 8.72
N PRO A 170 -12.22 -4.36 9.82
CA PRO A 170 -11.98 -3.46 10.96
C PRO A 170 -10.59 -3.57 11.59
N PHE A 171 -10.00 -4.78 11.59
CA PHE A 171 -8.64 -5.01 12.09
C PHE A 171 -7.61 -4.15 11.36
N TRP A 172 -7.66 -4.12 10.03
CA TRP A 172 -6.70 -3.39 9.21
C TRP A 172 -6.85 -1.87 9.35
N ARG A 173 -8.10 -1.37 9.41
CA ARG A 173 -8.37 0.05 9.71
C ARG A 173 -7.79 0.45 11.06
N HIS A 174 -8.00 -0.37 12.08
CA HIS A 174 -7.45 -0.13 13.40
C HIS A 174 -5.92 -0.12 13.39
N LEU A 175 -5.30 -1.09 12.69
CA LEU A 175 -3.84 -1.20 12.60
C LEU A 175 -3.21 0.03 11.93
N ILE A 176 -3.81 0.54 10.87
CA ILE A 176 -3.36 1.78 10.21
C ILE A 176 -3.51 2.97 11.15
N ALA A 177 -4.68 3.13 11.77
CA ALA A 177 -4.94 4.26 12.67
C ALA A 177 -3.96 4.31 13.86
N VAL A 178 -3.57 3.16 14.41
CA VAL A 178 -2.59 3.07 15.50
C VAL A 178 -1.18 3.46 15.03
N ARG A 179 -0.85 3.20 13.76
CA ARG A 179 0.49 3.46 13.19
C ARG A 179 0.63 4.84 12.53
N GLU A 180 -0.49 5.50 12.24
CA GLU A 180 -0.53 6.83 11.62
C GLU A 180 0.39 7.89 12.28
N PRO A 181 0.50 8.00 13.62
CA PRO A 181 1.40 8.97 14.24
C PRO A 181 2.88 8.78 13.88
N LEU A 182 3.30 7.53 13.62
CA LEU A 182 4.70 7.21 13.31
C LEU A 182 5.19 7.88 12.02
N PHE A 183 4.28 8.19 11.10
CA PHE A 183 4.62 8.80 9.81
C PHE A 183 4.60 10.34 9.84
N LYS A 184 4.06 10.96 10.90
CA LYS A 184 3.94 12.42 11.02
C LYS A 184 5.10 13.06 11.76
N GLU A 185 5.71 12.34 12.70
CA GLU A 185 6.66 12.94 13.65
C GLU A 185 8.13 12.81 13.23
N LYS A 186 8.46 11.87 12.34
CA LYS A 186 9.85 11.52 12.03
C LYS A 186 10.18 11.79 10.56
N SER A 187 11.38 12.30 10.30
CA SER A 187 11.94 12.30 8.95
C SER A 187 12.34 10.86 8.59
N LEU A 188 11.35 10.06 8.16
CA LEU A 188 11.57 8.71 7.68
C LEU A 188 12.23 8.72 6.31
N ASP A 189 13.15 7.79 6.10
CA ASP A 189 13.60 7.41 4.76
C ASP A 189 12.59 6.46 4.08
N ILE A 190 12.62 6.40 2.75
CA ILE A 190 11.72 5.60 1.92
C ILE A 190 11.86 4.11 2.21
N ASP A 191 13.07 3.62 2.49
CA ASP A 191 13.25 2.20 2.80
C ASP A 191 12.67 1.88 4.19
N THR A 192 12.77 2.82 5.14
CA THR A 192 12.11 2.69 6.45
C THR A 192 10.59 2.66 6.31
N LEU A 193 10.02 3.51 5.45
CA LEU A 193 8.59 3.48 5.12
C LEU A 193 8.18 2.11 4.57
N ARG A 194 8.93 1.59 3.59
CA ARG A 194 8.65 0.28 2.97
C ARG A 194 8.75 -0.87 3.97
N MET A 195 9.74 -0.84 4.86
CA MET A 195 9.87 -1.81 5.96
C MET A 195 8.69 -1.73 6.93
N HIS A 196 8.25 -0.51 7.29
CA HIS A 196 7.09 -0.32 8.15
C HIS A 196 5.82 -0.89 7.52
N TRP A 197 5.59 -0.64 6.23
CA TRP A 197 4.48 -1.25 5.49
C TRP A 197 4.63 -2.77 5.42
N ALA A 198 5.81 -3.31 5.09
CA ALA A 198 6.04 -4.76 5.08
C ALA A 198 5.71 -5.41 6.44
N HIS A 199 6.13 -4.80 7.55
CA HIS A 199 5.81 -5.28 8.88
C HIS A 199 4.32 -5.14 9.22
N MET A 200 3.65 -4.10 8.71
CA MET A 200 2.21 -3.91 8.89
C MET A 200 1.40 -4.95 8.13
N LEU A 201 1.80 -5.30 6.91
CA LEU A 201 1.12 -6.28 6.05
C LEU A 201 1.30 -7.73 6.50
N SER A 202 2.18 -8.00 7.46
CA SER A 202 2.36 -9.32 8.06
C SER A 202 2.42 -9.22 9.58
N PRO A 203 1.30 -8.84 10.23
CA PRO A 203 1.28 -8.59 11.66
C PRO A 203 1.50 -9.88 12.43
N SER A 204 2.34 -9.79 13.46
CA SER A 204 2.66 -10.91 14.34
C SER A 204 1.43 -11.38 15.13
N VAL A 205 1.43 -12.64 15.56
CA VAL A 205 0.35 -13.23 16.36
C VAL A 205 -0.01 -12.38 17.60
N PRO A 206 0.95 -11.82 18.36
CA PRO A 206 0.63 -10.93 19.48
C PRO A 206 -0.19 -9.71 19.09
N ILE A 207 0.05 -9.08 17.93
CA ILE A 207 -0.72 -7.91 17.48
C ILE A 207 -2.17 -8.30 17.22
N ARG A 208 -2.41 -9.46 16.60
CA ARG A 208 -3.76 -9.97 16.35
C ARG A 208 -4.48 -10.33 17.65
N LEU A 209 -3.78 -10.98 18.56
CA LEU A 209 -4.32 -11.34 19.87
C LEU A 209 -4.68 -10.08 20.66
N HIS A 210 -3.80 -9.09 20.69
CA HIS A 210 -4.04 -7.81 21.34
C HIS A 210 -5.29 -7.12 20.79
N TYR A 211 -5.46 -7.06 19.46
CA TYR A 211 -6.68 -6.51 18.86
C TYR A 211 -7.94 -7.26 19.30
N ARG A 212 -7.93 -8.61 19.27
CA ARG A 212 -9.07 -9.42 19.71
C ARG A 212 -9.41 -9.20 21.18
N VAL A 213 -8.39 -9.17 22.05
CA VAL A 213 -8.56 -8.90 23.49
C VAL A 213 -9.11 -7.49 23.69
N CYS A 214 -8.58 -6.47 23.01
CA CYS A 214 -9.09 -5.09 23.09
C CYS A 214 -10.55 -4.98 22.63
N MET A 215 -10.95 -5.72 21.60
CA MET A 215 -12.35 -5.76 21.14
C MET A 215 -13.26 -6.42 22.17
N VAL A 216 -12.87 -7.58 22.71
CA VAL A 216 -13.62 -8.28 23.77
C VAL A 216 -13.68 -7.43 25.03
N TRP A 217 -12.57 -6.80 25.43
CA TRP A 217 -12.52 -5.94 26.60
C TRP A 217 -13.42 -4.71 26.45
N ARG A 218 -13.38 -4.03 25.30
CA ARG A 218 -14.31 -2.92 25.00
C ARG A 218 -15.76 -3.37 25.05
N PHE A 219 -16.06 -4.56 24.53
CA PHE A 219 -17.38 -5.16 24.61
C PHE A 219 -17.79 -5.42 26.06
N VAL A 220 -16.96 -6.11 26.85
CA VAL A 220 -17.22 -6.39 28.28
C VAL A 220 -17.42 -5.09 29.06
N TRP A 221 -16.60 -4.07 28.80
CA TRP A 221 -16.74 -2.76 29.44
C TRP A 221 -18.03 -2.06 29.05
N ARG A 222 -18.42 -2.11 27.78
CA ARG A 222 -19.69 -1.51 27.30
C ARG A 222 -20.91 -2.12 27.98
N PHE A 223 -20.83 -3.41 28.28
CA PHE A 223 -21.86 -4.19 28.95
C PHE A 223 -21.49 -4.52 30.40
N TYR A 224 -20.65 -3.71 31.04
CA TYR A 224 -20.05 -4.03 32.33
C TYR A 224 -21.11 -4.34 33.39
N TRP A 225 -22.16 -3.52 33.49
CA TRP A 225 -23.22 -3.75 34.48
C TRP A 225 -24.03 -5.01 34.15
N GLN A 226 -24.33 -5.29 32.87
CA GLN A 226 -25.04 -6.49 32.46
C GLN A 226 -24.24 -7.77 32.73
N VAL A 227 -22.95 -7.75 32.37
CA VAL A 227 -22.02 -8.87 32.58
C VAL A 227 -21.86 -9.13 34.09
N ASN A 228 -21.72 -8.09 34.90
CA ASN A 228 -21.63 -8.24 36.35
C ASN A 228 -22.94 -8.75 36.98
N ALA A 229 -24.09 -8.22 36.54
CA ALA A 229 -25.38 -8.70 37.02
C ALA A 229 -25.58 -10.19 36.71
N THR A 230 -25.27 -10.60 35.48
CA THR A 230 -25.33 -12.02 35.07
C THR A 230 -24.37 -12.87 35.90
N SER A 231 -23.13 -12.41 36.08
CA SER A 231 -22.11 -13.12 36.88
C SER A 231 -22.54 -13.26 38.35
N ALA A 232 -23.15 -12.23 38.93
CA ALA A 232 -23.69 -12.27 40.28
C ALA A 232 -24.80 -13.31 40.41
N TRP A 233 -25.75 -13.35 39.47
CA TRP A 233 -26.83 -14.35 39.47
C TRP A 233 -26.34 -15.77 39.25
N VAL A 234 -25.30 -15.97 38.42
CA VAL A 234 -24.64 -17.27 38.27
C VAL A 234 -24.00 -17.71 39.59
N GLY A 235 -23.29 -16.82 40.28
CA GLY A 235 -22.69 -17.11 41.59
C GLY A 235 -23.73 -17.49 42.65
N VAL A 236 -24.84 -16.75 42.71
CA VAL A 236 -25.98 -17.06 43.59
C VAL A 236 -26.58 -18.42 43.26
N PHE A 237 -26.79 -18.73 41.97
CA PHE A 237 -27.32 -20.03 41.57
C PHE A 237 -26.39 -21.19 41.95
N VAL A 238 -25.07 -21.06 41.73
CA VAL A 238 -24.10 -22.10 42.12
C VAL A 238 -24.08 -22.34 43.62
N ALA A 239 -24.24 -21.28 44.43
CA ALA A 239 -24.23 -21.38 45.89
C ALA A 239 -25.51 -22.02 46.47
N PHE A 240 -26.68 -21.70 45.93
CA PHE A 240 -27.96 -22.09 46.52
C PHE A 240 -28.69 -23.22 45.77
N GLN A 241 -28.32 -23.51 44.51
CA GLN A 241 -28.88 -24.55 43.64
C GLN A 241 -30.42 -24.61 43.62
N ASN A 242 -31.08 -23.46 43.74
CA ASN A 242 -32.54 -23.36 43.85
C ASN A 242 -33.17 -23.05 42.47
N ARG A 243 -34.35 -23.63 42.20
CA ARG A 243 -35.16 -23.37 40.99
C ARG A 243 -35.44 -21.88 40.78
N LEU A 244 -35.70 -21.11 41.84
CA LEU A 244 -35.93 -19.66 41.71
C LEU A 244 -34.67 -18.91 41.26
N THR A 245 -33.51 -19.24 41.84
CA THR A 245 -32.23 -18.64 41.44
C THR A 245 -31.85 -18.97 39.99
N PHE A 246 -32.21 -20.17 39.53
CA PHE A 246 -32.06 -20.55 38.12
C PHE A 246 -32.92 -19.68 37.19
N LEU A 247 -34.17 -19.40 37.55
CA LEU A 247 -35.06 -18.56 36.73
C LEU A 247 -34.58 -17.11 36.65
N PHE A 248 -34.09 -16.53 37.76
CA PHE A 248 -33.49 -15.20 37.74
C PHE A 248 -32.20 -15.14 36.91
N MET A 249 -31.33 -16.15 37.03
CA MET A 249 -30.16 -16.28 36.17
C MET A 249 -30.57 -16.34 34.69
N LEU A 250 -31.52 -17.21 34.33
CA LEU A 250 -31.99 -17.34 32.95
C LEU A 250 -32.61 -16.04 32.42
N SER A 251 -33.45 -15.37 33.21
CA SER A 251 -34.03 -14.08 32.86
C SER A 251 -32.98 -13.00 32.64
N SER A 252 -31.95 -12.95 33.50
CA SER A 252 -30.85 -11.99 33.36
C SER A 252 -30.07 -12.23 32.07
N ILE A 253 -29.76 -13.49 31.74
CA ILE A 253 -29.08 -13.89 30.50
C ILE A 253 -29.93 -13.47 29.28
N VAL A 254 -31.22 -13.79 29.28
CA VAL A 254 -32.14 -13.40 28.19
C VAL A 254 -32.21 -11.87 28.06
N GLY A 255 -32.26 -11.14 29.18
CA GLY A 255 -32.24 -9.69 29.20
C GLY A 255 -30.97 -9.09 28.59
N VAL A 256 -29.80 -9.70 28.86
CA VAL A 256 -28.54 -9.32 28.20
C VAL A 256 -28.60 -9.53 26.70
N PHE A 257 -29.09 -10.70 26.24
CA PHE A 257 -29.24 -10.96 24.81
C PHE A 257 -30.20 -9.96 24.14
N ILE A 258 -31.37 -9.70 24.72
CA ILE A 258 -32.33 -8.72 24.18
C ILE A 258 -31.71 -7.32 24.14
N SER A 259 -31.01 -6.90 25.20
CA SER A 259 -30.32 -5.60 25.24
C SER A 259 -29.20 -5.49 24.21
N MET A 260 -28.52 -6.60 23.89
CA MET A 260 -27.48 -6.64 22.87
C MET A 260 -28.06 -6.59 21.46
N TYR A 261 -29.17 -7.29 21.20
CA TYR A 261 -29.81 -7.33 19.89
C TYR A 261 -30.64 -6.08 19.58
N GLY A 262 -31.29 -5.48 20.59
CA GLY A 262 -32.12 -4.29 20.43
C GLY A 262 -31.34 -2.98 20.26
N GLY A 263 -30.01 -2.99 20.45
CA GLY A 263 -29.15 -1.81 20.29
C GLY A 263 -28.37 -1.75 18.97
N GLY A 264 -28.73 -2.58 17.98
CA GLY A 264 -27.90 -2.87 16.80
C GLY A 264 -27.79 -1.80 15.71
N ASP A 265 -28.56 -0.71 15.76
CA ASP A 265 -28.79 0.10 14.55
C ASP A 265 -27.85 1.30 14.33
N ASP A 266 -26.87 1.60 15.19
CA ASP A 266 -26.02 2.79 14.98
C ASP A 266 -24.55 2.67 15.44
N TRP A 267 -23.90 1.55 15.12
CA TRP A 267 -22.43 1.44 15.27
C TRP A 267 -21.72 1.08 13.97
N SER A 268 -22.00 1.85 12.92
CA SER A 268 -20.94 2.09 11.95
C SER A 268 -20.00 3.11 12.58
N PRO A 269 -18.68 2.85 12.71
CA PRO A 269 -17.75 3.89 13.13
C PRO A 269 -17.99 5.06 12.19
N ARG A 270 -18.52 6.19 12.69
CA ARG A 270 -18.48 7.44 11.96
C ARG A 270 -17.00 7.71 11.73
N ALA A 271 -16.51 7.28 10.57
CA ALA A 271 -15.33 7.86 9.96
C ALA A 271 -15.66 9.35 9.92
N SER A 272 -15.01 10.12 10.79
CA SER A 272 -15.06 11.56 10.74
C SER A 272 -14.44 11.96 9.39
N LYS A 273 -15.27 11.98 8.34
CA LYS A 273 -14.95 12.64 7.10
C LYS A 273 -14.86 14.11 7.47
N SER A 274 -13.64 14.54 7.77
CA SER A 274 -13.28 15.95 7.73
C SER A 274 -13.77 16.49 6.38
N PRO A 275 -14.53 17.60 6.34
CA PRO A 275 -14.93 18.20 5.08
C PRO A 275 -13.66 18.66 4.37
N ARG A 276 -13.22 17.90 3.37
CA ARG A 276 -12.15 18.32 2.46
C ARG A 276 -12.73 19.50 1.67
N LYS A 277 -12.39 20.72 2.07
CA LYS A 277 -12.71 21.94 1.32
C LYS A 277 -12.14 21.80 -0.09
N SER A 278 -13.02 21.73 -1.07
CA SER A 278 -12.68 21.87 -2.49
C SER A 278 -12.09 23.27 -2.70
N PRO A 279 -10.90 23.42 -3.33
CA PRO A 279 -10.43 24.74 -3.72
C PRO A 279 -11.36 25.29 -4.80
N SER A 280 -11.93 26.46 -4.53
CA SER A 280 -12.70 27.25 -5.48
C SER A 280 -11.83 27.54 -6.72
N LYS A 281 -12.32 27.15 -7.89
CA LYS A 281 -11.78 27.59 -9.18
C LYS A 281 -12.00 29.09 -9.30
N GLU A 282 -10.96 29.86 -9.01
CA GLU A 282 -10.86 31.25 -9.41
C GLU A 282 -10.61 31.31 -10.92
N LYS A 283 -11.60 31.83 -11.66
CA LYS A 283 -11.49 32.05 -13.10
C LYS A 283 -10.65 33.31 -13.32
N SER A 284 -9.38 33.15 -13.67
CA SER A 284 -8.57 34.23 -14.21
C SER A 284 -9.04 34.58 -15.63
N VAL A 285 -9.57 35.80 -15.78
CA VAL A 285 -9.89 36.44 -17.07
C VAL A 285 -8.59 36.89 -17.73
N PRO A 286 -8.36 36.65 -19.04
CA PRO A 286 -7.18 37.16 -19.73
C PRO A 286 -7.35 38.65 -20.08
N PRO A 287 -6.25 39.43 -20.13
CA PRO A 287 -6.30 40.84 -20.51
C PRO A 287 -6.54 41.00 -22.02
N VAL A 288 -7.37 41.99 -22.36
CA VAL A 288 -7.64 42.46 -23.72
C VAL A 288 -6.42 43.25 -24.21
N PRO A 289 -5.91 43.01 -25.43
CA PRO A 289 -4.89 43.85 -26.03
C PRO A 289 -5.52 45.13 -26.61
N TYR A 290 -4.91 46.27 -26.30
CA TYR A 290 -4.94 47.50 -27.11
C TYR A 290 -3.75 47.51 -28.05
#